data_AF-A0A942DF70-F1
#
_entry.id   AF-A0A942DF70-F1
#
_cell.length_a   1.000
_cell.length_b   1.000
_cell.length_c   1.000
_cell.angle_alpha   90.00
_cell.angle_beta   90.00
_cell.angle_gamma   90.00
#
_symmetry.space_group_name_H-M   'P 1'
#
loop_
_entity.id
_entity.type
_entity.pdbx_description
1 polymer ?
#
loop_
_entity_poly.entity_id
_entity_poly.type
_entity_poly.pdbx_seq_one_letter_code
_entity_poly.pdbx_strand_id
1 'polypeptide(L)'
;MKKAAATTKPTQAQATTKATRKPRTTTPRKSKETESTLIQIQPLQDIRLVKSETPWGQAQSAEDIAPGITKYTTASHGGYFLNKETNAKVPPELRWSTFKMQGLKGWYEQDCDWAIVVYTFQQHFEPQLYEHALESLALHHENALDILNSKTNNSKSH
;
A
#
# COMPACT_ATOMS: atom_id res chain seq x y z
N MET A 1 -3.37 -8.59 53.16
CA MET A 1 -3.84 -7.19 53.30
C MET A 1 -3.36 -6.38 52.09
N LYS A 2 -4.21 -5.46 51.63
CA LYS A 2 -4.11 -4.67 50.39
C LYS A 2 -3.35 -3.35 50.59
N LYS A 3 -3.03 -2.69 49.45
CA LYS A 3 -2.72 -1.26 49.18
C LYS A 3 -1.22 -0.93 49.05
N ALA A 4 -0.70 -0.50 47.88
CA ALA A 4 -0.82 0.80 47.15
C ALA A 4 0.01 1.91 47.84
N ALA A 5 0.72 2.87 47.23
CA ALA A 5 1.02 3.30 45.86
C ALA A 5 2.13 4.41 45.92
N ALA A 6 2.58 4.85 44.73
CA ALA A 6 3.00 6.22 44.37
C ALA A 6 4.44 6.74 44.66
N THR A 7 5.20 6.91 43.56
CA THR A 7 5.80 8.15 43.01
C THR A 7 6.15 9.31 43.96
N THR A 8 7.36 9.88 43.84
CA THR A 8 7.64 11.28 43.36
C THR A 8 9.13 11.65 43.52
N LYS A 9 9.65 12.43 42.56
CA LYS A 9 11.00 13.03 42.46
C LYS A 9 11.00 14.47 42.99
N PRO A 10 12.12 15.00 43.49
CA PRO A 10 12.53 16.40 43.23
C PRO A 10 14.02 16.46 42.81
N THR A 11 14.55 17.26 41.86
CA THR A 11 14.51 18.70 41.51
C THR A 11 15.69 19.51 42.12
N GLN A 12 16.57 19.99 41.21
CA GLN A 12 17.48 21.17 41.27
C GLN A 12 18.68 21.16 42.25
N ALA A 13 19.82 21.86 42.06
CA ALA A 13 20.49 22.56 40.95
C ALA A 13 21.89 23.07 41.42
N GLN A 14 22.76 23.46 40.46
CA GLN A 14 23.90 24.43 40.54
C GLN A 14 25.18 23.98 41.33
N ALA A 15 26.42 24.39 41.03
CA ALA A 15 26.95 25.63 40.46
C ALA A 15 28.42 25.52 39.90
N THR A 16 28.74 26.43 38.96
CA THR A 16 30.00 27.22 38.71
C THR A 16 31.36 26.52 38.44
N THR A 17 32.15 26.95 37.44
CA THR A 17 33.05 28.14 37.52
C THR A 17 33.39 28.81 36.16
N LYS A 18 33.76 30.09 36.27
CA LYS A 18 34.13 31.09 35.24
C LYS A 18 35.50 30.84 34.58
N ALA A 19 35.65 31.24 33.32
CA ALA A 19 36.92 31.77 32.78
C ALA A 19 36.69 32.94 31.81
N THR A 20 37.46 34.00 32.03
CA THR A 20 37.40 35.36 31.43
C THR A 20 38.16 35.44 30.10
N ARG A 21 37.66 36.18 29.10
CA ARG A 21 38.48 36.83 28.06
C ARG A 21 37.87 38.14 27.53
N LYS A 22 38.74 39.13 27.32
CA LYS A 22 38.53 40.54 26.91
C LYS A 22 38.11 40.69 25.43
N PRO A 23 37.54 41.86 25.03
CA PRO A 23 36.78 42.01 23.79
C PRO A 23 37.70 42.17 22.57
N ARG A 24 37.33 41.54 21.46
CA ARG A 24 37.97 41.72 20.16
C ARG A 24 37.05 42.55 19.27
N THR A 25 37.49 43.77 18.95
CA THR A 25 36.92 44.63 17.92
C THR A 25 36.97 43.90 16.58
N THR A 26 35.81 43.66 15.97
CA THR A 26 35.72 43.21 14.59
C THR A 26 34.73 44.10 13.84
N THR A 27 35.24 44.63 12.74
CA THR A 27 34.65 45.51 11.73
C THR A 27 33.28 45.01 11.25
N PRO A 28 32.34 45.88 10.82
CA PRO A 28 31.03 45.44 10.36
C PRO A 28 31.19 44.57 9.11
N ARG A 29 30.96 43.27 9.27
CA ARG A 29 30.85 42.35 8.15
C ARG A 29 29.54 42.69 7.45
N LYS A 30 29.65 43.22 6.23
CA LYS A 30 28.54 43.44 5.29
C LYS A 30 27.63 42.21 5.33
N SER A 31 26.43 42.34 5.89
CA SER A 31 25.43 41.29 5.90
C SER A 31 25.07 41.01 4.46
N LYS A 32 25.61 39.91 3.90
CA LYS A 32 24.96 39.28 2.77
C LYS A 32 23.64 38.78 3.35
N GLU A 33 22.55 39.44 2.96
CA GLU A 33 21.21 38.89 3.13
C GLU A 33 21.29 37.45 2.68
N THR A 34 21.19 36.54 3.65
CA THR A 34 20.91 35.15 3.34
C THR A 34 19.52 35.20 2.76
N GLU A 35 19.42 35.20 1.42
CA GLU A 35 18.20 34.79 0.76
C GLU A 35 17.80 33.48 1.44
N SER A 36 16.74 33.57 2.23
CA SER A 36 16.13 32.42 2.85
C SER A 36 15.69 31.59 1.65
N THR A 37 16.48 30.57 1.31
CA THR A 37 16.12 29.62 0.28
C THR A 37 14.78 29.08 0.71
N LEU A 38 13.74 29.59 0.04
CA LEU A 38 12.39 29.10 0.16
C LEU A 38 12.52 27.62 -0.14
N ILE A 39 12.42 26.78 0.89
CA ILE A 39 12.29 25.34 0.65
C ILE A 39 11.02 25.24 -0.16
N GLN A 40 11.18 25.05 -1.47
CA GLN A 40 10.13 24.57 -2.34
C GLN A 40 9.79 23.20 -1.78
N ILE A 41 8.85 23.19 -0.84
CA ILE A 41 8.18 21.97 -0.42
C ILE A 41 7.48 21.52 -1.69
N GLN A 42 8.10 20.59 -2.40
CA GLN A 42 7.44 19.79 -3.42
C GLN A 42 6.12 19.37 -2.78
N PRO A 43 4.96 19.59 -3.43
CA PRO A 43 3.71 19.09 -2.88
C PRO A 43 3.94 17.62 -2.55
N LEU A 44 3.60 17.20 -1.32
CA LEU A 44 3.63 15.79 -0.98
C LEU A 44 2.85 15.10 -2.10
N GLN A 45 3.58 14.34 -2.92
CA GLN A 45 2.99 13.59 -4.01
C GLN A 45 2.02 12.65 -3.31
N ASP A 46 0.74 13.00 -3.43
CA ASP A 46 -0.43 12.37 -2.86
C ASP A 46 -0.17 11.58 -1.56
N ILE A 47 -0.30 12.22 -0.39
CA ILE A 47 -0.81 11.46 0.75
C ILE A 47 -2.22 11.02 0.33
N ARG A 48 -2.33 9.86 -0.34
CA ARG A 48 -3.57 9.09 -0.36
C ARG A 48 -3.83 8.76 1.10
N LEU A 49 -4.62 9.58 1.76
CA LEU A 49 -5.14 9.29 3.08
C LEU A 49 -5.74 7.88 2.96
N VAL A 50 -5.10 6.89 3.56
CA VAL A 50 -5.46 5.47 3.46
C VAL A 50 -6.73 5.24 4.28
N LYS A 51 -7.83 5.85 3.84
CA LYS A 51 -9.21 5.53 4.16
C LYS A 51 -9.80 4.78 2.96
N SER A 52 -9.15 3.70 2.57
CA SER A 52 -9.74 2.75 1.63
C SER A 52 -10.44 1.69 2.48
N GLU A 53 -11.75 1.85 2.66
CA GLU A 53 -12.57 0.78 3.20
C GLU A 53 -12.48 -0.40 2.23
N THR A 54 -11.93 -1.51 2.73
CA THR A 54 -11.91 -2.77 2.00
C THR A 54 -12.99 -3.68 2.55
N PRO A 55 -13.35 -4.76 1.83
CA PRO A 55 -14.26 -5.78 2.37
C PRO A 55 -13.79 -6.44 3.66
N TRP A 56 -12.48 -6.38 3.94
CA TRP A 56 -11.84 -6.98 5.11
C TRP A 56 -11.51 -5.94 6.19
N GLY A 57 -12.10 -4.74 6.08
CA GLY A 57 -11.93 -3.65 7.03
C GLY A 57 -10.97 -2.57 6.53
N GLN A 58 -10.43 -1.81 7.48
CA GLN A 58 -9.57 -0.66 7.19
C GLN A 58 -8.23 -1.12 6.57
N ALA A 59 -7.88 -0.57 5.41
CA ALA A 59 -6.57 -0.78 4.81
C ALA A 59 -5.46 -0.22 5.71
N GLN A 60 -4.42 -1.02 5.92
CA GLN A 60 -3.16 -0.63 6.57
C GLN A 60 -2.12 -0.18 5.54
N SER A 61 -2.16 -0.75 4.33
CA SER A 61 -1.36 -0.32 3.20
C SER A 61 -2.11 -0.47 1.89
N ALA A 62 -1.67 0.29 0.89
CA ALA A 62 -2.11 0.22 -0.49
C ALA A 62 -0.88 0.36 -1.39
N GLU A 63 -0.73 -0.54 -2.36
CA GLU A 63 0.35 -0.56 -3.33
C GLU A 63 -0.26 -0.59 -4.73
N ASP A 64 0.01 0.45 -5.53
CA ASP A 64 -0.42 0.49 -6.93
C ASP A 64 0.53 -0.37 -7.76
N ILE A 65 0.05 -1.52 -8.23
CA ILE A 65 0.83 -2.49 -9.01
C ILE A 65 0.93 -2.02 -10.47
N ALA A 66 -0.18 -1.53 -11.00
CA ALA A 66 -0.31 -1.03 -12.37
C ALA A 66 -1.52 -0.08 -12.45
N PRO A 67 -1.68 0.69 -13.53
CA PRO A 67 -2.88 1.51 -13.72
C PRO A 67 -4.18 0.70 -13.54
N GLY A 68 -4.94 1.04 -12.50
CA GLY A 68 -6.20 0.38 -12.16
C GLY A 68 -6.08 -0.96 -11.43
N ILE A 69 -4.89 -1.33 -10.94
CA ILE A 69 -4.65 -2.50 -10.09
C ILE A 69 -3.97 -2.03 -8.80
N THR A 70 -4.65 -2.14 -7.67
CA THR A 70 -4.12 -1.79 -6.36
C THR A 70 -4.18 -2.99 -5.43
N LYS A 71 -3.07 -3.34 -4.80
CA LYS A 71 -3.00 -4.33 -3.74
C LYS A 71 -3.24 -3.64 -2.39
N TYR A 72 -4.11 -4.22 -1.58
CA TYR A 72 -4.40 -3.75 -0.23
C TYR A 72 -4.01 -4.80 0.80
N THR A 73 -3.46 -4.35 1.91
CA THR A 73 -3.26 -5.17 3.11
C THR A 73 -4.05 -4.56 4.26
N THR A 74 -4.71 -5.41 5.04
CA THR A 74 -5.46 -5.06 6.25
C THR A 74 -4.88 -5.81 7.44
N ALA A 75 -5.41 -5.57 8.64
CA ALA A 75 -4.94 -6.24 9.86
C ALA A 75 -5.09 -7.76 9.85
N SER A 76 -6.02 -8.32 9.05
CA SER A 76 -6.31 -9.76 9.02
C SER A 76 -6.05 -10.41 7.67
N HIS A 77 -6.37 -9.72 6.58
CA HIS A 77 -6.31 -10.23 5.20
C HIS A 77 -5.76 -9.15 4.25
N GLY A 78 -5.92 -9.37 2.96
CA GLY A 78 -5.69 -8.38 1.93
C GLY A 78 -6.36 -8.81 0.64
N GLY A 79 -5.91 -8.22 -0.44
CA GLY A 79 -6.35 -8.59 -1.77
C GLY A 79 -6.05 -7.53 -2.79
N TYR A 80 -6.66 -7.67 -3.95
CA TYR A 80 -6.55 -6.71 -5.03
C TYR A 80 -7.87 -6.01 -5.26
N PHE A 81 -7.77 -4.74 -5.61
CA PHE A 81 -8.86 -3.96 -6.17
C PHE A 81 -8.55 -3.63 -7.64
N LEU A 82 -9.54 -3.86 -8.49
CA LEU A 82 -9.55 -3.44 -9.87
C LEU A 82 -10.53 -2.29 -10.05
N ASN A 83 -10.08 -1.20 -10.68
CA ASN A 83 -11.01 -0.17 -11.12
C ASN A 83 -11.98 -0.73 -12.18
N LYS A 84 -13.05 0.01 -12.49
CA LYS A 84 -14.10 -0.47 -13.40
C LYS A 84 -13.58 -0.92 -14.77
N GLU A 85 -12.64 -0.17 -15.36
CA GLU A 85 -12.10 -0.45 -16.70
C GLU A 85 -11.20 -1.69 -16.71
N THR A 86 -10.35 -1.83 -15.71
CA THR A 86 -9.48 -2.99 -15.55
C THR A 86 -10.30 -4.23 -15.19
N ASN A 87 -11.28 -4.10 -14.30
CA ASN A 87 -12.17 -5.20 -13.90
C ASN A 87 -12.99 -5.75 -15.09
N ALA A 88 -13.34 -4.90 -16.07
CA ALA A 88 -14.06 -5.34 -17.26
C ALA A 88 -13.25 -6.30 -18.16
N LYS A 89 -11.92 -6.32 -18.02
CA LYS A 89 -11.05 -7.25 -18.75
C LYS A 89 -11.09 -8.67 -18.15
N VAL A 90 -11.47 -8.80 -16.88
CA VAL A 90 -11.65 -10.10 -16.24
C VAL A 90 -12.93 -10.75 -16.76
N PRO A 91 -12.87 -12.02 -17.23
CA PRO A 91 -14.06 -12.76 -17.65
C PRO A 91 -15.19 -12.65 -16.62
N PRO A 92 -16.42 -12.33 -17.05
CA PRO A 92 -17.57 -12.24 -16.16
C PRO A 92 -17.74 -13.49 -15.26
N GLU A 93 -17.54 -14.68 -15.82
CA GLU A 93 -17.62 -15.99 -15.15
C GLU A 93 -16.69 -16.07 -13.93
N LEU A 94 -15.45 -15.59 -14.09
CA LEU A 94 -14.48 -15.54 -12.99
C LEU A 94 -14.81 -14.46 -11.96
N ARG A 95 -15.44 -13.36 -12.38
CA ARG A 95 -15.91 -12.34 -11.41
C ARG A 95 -17.03 -12.89 -10.54
N TRP A 96 -17.92 -13.71 -11.10
CA TRP A 96 -18.97 -14.39 -10.34
C TRP A 96 -18.45 -15.49 -9.42
N SER A 97 -17.36 -16.18 -9.78
CA SER A 97 -16.79 -17.25 -8.96
C SER A 97 -16.04 -16.78 -7.72
N THR A 98 -15.79 -15.47 -7.59
CA THR A 98 -15.05 -14.91 -6.46
C THR A 98 -15.76 -15.10 -5.12
N PHE A 99 -15.00 -15.09 -4.01
CA PHE A 99 -15.57 -15.17 -2.67
C PHE A 99 -16.68 -14.12 -2.49
N LYS A 100 -17.89 -14.56 -2.11
CA LYS A 100 -19.10 -13.70 -1.98
C LYS A 100 -19.36 -12.80 -3.21
N MET A 101 -18.95 -13.21 -4.41
CA MET A 101 -19.08 -12.46 -5.67
C MET A 101 -18.43 -11.07 -5.63
N GLN A 102 -17.38 -10.91 -4.84
CA GLN A 102 -16.70 -9.63 -4.63
C GLN A 102 -16.03 -9.07 -5.89
N GLY A 103 -15.65 -9.92 -6.84
CA GLY A 103 -15.11 -9.56 -8.15
C GLY A 103 -16.08 -8.74 -9.00
N LEU A 104 -17.40 -8.84 -8.76
CA LEU A 104 -18.38 -7.95 -9.40
C LEU A 104 -18.19 -6.48 -8.98
N LYS A 105 -17.65 -6.25 -7.79
CA LYS A 105 -17.31 -4.93 -7.23
C LYS A 105 -15.82 -4.59 -7.41
N GLY A 106 -15.06 -5.45 -8.08
CA GLY A 106 -13.64 -5.27 -8.34
C GLY A 106 -12.71 -5.77 -7.23
N TRP A 107 -13.22 -6.49 -6.22
CA TRP A 107 -12.42 -6.99 -5.11
C TRP A 107 -12.07 -8.46 -5.27
N TYR A 108 -10.80 -8.80 -5.04
CA TYR A 108 -10.26 -10.14 -5.17
C TYR A 108 -9.49 -10.49 -3.90
N GLU A 109 -9.99 -11.47 -3.15
CA GLU A 109 -9.44 -11.92 -1.87
C GLU A 109 -8.06 -12.58 -2.01
N GLN A 110 -7.18 -12.36 -1.02
CA GLN A 110 -5.77 -12.76 -1.05
C GLN A 110 -5.53 -14.27 -1.05
N ASP A 111 -6.38 -15.06 -0.42
CA ASP A 111 -6.18 -16.50 -0.25
C ASP A 111 -6.73 -17.29 -1.45
N CYS A 112 -7.79 -16.80 -2.10
CA CYS A 112 -8.45 -17.49 -3.23
C CYS A 112 -8.43 -16.70 -4.54
N ASP A 113 -9.03 -15.50 -4.57
CA ASP A 113 -9.35 -14.81 -5.81
C ASP A 113 -8.16 -14.06 -6.45
N TRP A 114 -7.08 -13.82 -5.70
CA TRP A 114 -5.90 -13.08 -6.14
C TRP A 114 -5.32 -13.61 -7.46
N ALA A 115 -5.44 -14.92 -7.63
CA ALA A 115 -4.92 -15.65 -8.77
C ALA A 115 -5.62 -15.26 -10.08
N ILE A 116 -6.90 -14.87 -10.02
CA ILE A 116 -7.63 -14.33 -11.17
C ILE A 116 -6.97 -13.05 -11.67
N VAL A 117 -6.53 -12.18 -10.76
CA VAL A 117 -5.86 -10.91 -11.11
C VAL A 117 -4.51 -11.18 -11.74
N VAL A 118 -3.68 -12.01 -11.09
CA VAL A 118 -2.34 -12.33 -11.57
C VAL A 118 -2.38 -13.03 -12.92
N TYR A 119 -3.30 -13.98 -13.10
CA TYR A 119 -3.47 -14.65 -14.40
C TYR A 119 -3.92 -13.68 -15.48
N THR A 120 -4.93 -12.84 -15.20
CA THR A 120 -5.48 -11.91 -16.20
C THR A 120 -4.48 -10.84 -16.63
N PHE A 121 -3.59 -10.43 -15.73
CA PHE A 121 -2.66 -9.32 -15.93
C PHE A 121 -1.20 -9.73 -15.73
N GLN A 122 -0.84 -10.94 -16.17
CA GLN A 122 0.49 -11.55 -15.98
C GLN A 122 1.66 -10.62 -16.30
N GLN A 123 1.53 -9.71 -17.27
CA GLN A 123 2.58 -8.77 -17.67
C GLN A 123 2.94 -7.72 -16.58
N HIS A 124 2.15 -7.61 -15.51
CA HIS A 124 2.38 -6.68 -14.41
C HIS A 124 2.93 -7.37 -13.15
N PHE A 125 3.18 -8.68 -13.21
CA PHE A 125 3.64 -9.47 -12.08
C PHE A 125 4.92 -10.23 -12.41
N GLU A 126 5.64 -10.61 -11.36
CA GLU A 126 6.79 -11.50 -11.49
C GLU A 126 6.36 -12.86 -12.05
N PRO A 127 7.13 -13.48 -12.96
CA PRO A 127 6.77 -14.75 -13.58
C PRO A 127 6.46 -15.88 -12.57
N GLN A 128 7.13 -15.90 -11.43
CA GLN A 128 6.92 -16.92 -10.39
C GLN A 128 5.52 -16.86 -9.77
N LEU A 129 4.89 -15.68 -9.71
CA LEU A 129 3.52 -15.53 -9.21
C LEU A 129 2.51 -16.19 -10.13
N TYR A 130 2.81 -16.33 -11.42
CA TYR A 130 1.91 -16.95 -12.38
C TYR A 130 1.70 -18.44 -12.10
N GLU A 131 2.77 -19.18 -11.77
CA GLU A 131 2.66 -20.60 -11.41
C GLU A 131 1.81 -20.81 -10.15
N HIS A 132 2.03 -19.99 -9.12
CA HIS A 132 1.20 -20.01 -7.91
C HIS A 132 -0.26 -19.61 -8.18
N ALA A 133 -0.48 -18.73 -9.15
CA ALA A 133 -1.84 -18.35 -9.56
C ALA A 133 -2.55 -19.53 -10.25
N LEU A 134 -1.86 -20.30 -11.10
CA LEU A 134 -2.44 -21.50 -11.71
C LEU A 134 -2.89 -22.53 -10.66
N GLU A 135 -2.04 -22.79 -9.67
CA GLU A 135 -2.35 -23.70 -8.56
C GLU A 135 -3.55 -23.19 -7.76
N SER A 136 -3.56 -21.90 -7.39
CA SER A 136 -4.66 -21.32 -6.62
C SER A 136 -5.98 -21.28 -7.39
N LEU A 137 -5.95 -20.97 -8.69
CA LEU A 137 -7.14 -21.03 -9.56
C LEU A 137 -7.74 -22.42 -9.59
N ALA A 138 -6.90 -23.46 -9.74
CA ALA A 138 -7.35 -24.84 -9.77
C ALA A 138 -7.97 -25.29 -8.43
N LEU A 139 -7.49 -24.75 -7.31
CA LEU A 139 -7.96 -25.09 -5.96
C LEU A 139 -9.25 -24.36 -5.57
N HIS A 140 -9.40 -23.09 -5.98
CA HIS A 140 -10.45 -22.21 -5.43
C HIS A 140 -11.55 -21.83 -6.42
N HIS A 141 -11.32 -22.01 -7.72
CA HIS A 141 -12.29 -21.65 -8.75
C HIS A 141 -12.52 -22.80 -9.71
N GLU A 142 -13.58 -23.56 -9.46
CA GLU A 142 -14.03 -24.63 -10.34
C GLU A 142 -14.20 -24.11 -11.78
N ASN A 143 -13.63 -24.84 -12.74
CA ASN A 143 -13.66 -24.52 -14.18
C ASN A 143 -12.94 -23.23 -14.60
N ALA A 144 -12.19 -22.56 -13.71
CA ALA A 144 -11.50 -21.32 -14.08
C ALA A 144 -10.48 -21.53 -15.21
N LEU A 145 -9.73 -22.65 -15.15
CA LEU A 145 -8.78 -22.99 -16.20
C LEU A 145 -9.48 -23.22 -17.55
N ASP A 146 -10.66 -23.84 -17.57
CA ASP A 146 -11.42 -24.07 -18.81
C ASP A 146 -11.93 -22.76 -19.41
N ILE A 147 -12.46 -21.87 -18.56
CA ILE A 147 -12.91 -20.53 -18.97
C ILE A 147 -11.75 -19.75 -19.59
N LEU A 148 -10.59 -19.76 -18.96
CA LEU A 148 -9.40 -19.04 -19.42
C LEU A 148 -8.84 -19.65 -20.72
N ASN A 149 -8.74 -20.97 -20.80
CA ASN A 149 -8.24 -21.67 -21.98
C ASN A 149 -9.17 -21.55 -23.19
N SER A 150 -10.50 -21.53 -22.97
CA SER A 150 -11.47 -21.36 -24.05
C SER A 150 -11.34 -20.01 -24.75
N LYS A 151 -11.00 -18.93 -24.03
CA LYS A 151 -10.72 -17.60 -24.62
C LYS A 151 -9.43 -17.60 -25.44
N THR A 152 -8.36 -18.20 -24.93
CA THR A 152 -7.06 -18.24 -25.63
C THR A 152 -7.15 -18.97 -26.96
N ASN A 153 -7.99 -20.00 -27.05
CA ASN A 153 -8.22 -20.74 -28.28
C ASN A 153 -9.11 -19.98 -29.27
N ASN A 154 -10.12 -19.25 -28.79
CA ASN A 154 -11.00 -18.45 -29.66
C ASN A 154 -10.32 -17.17 -30.20
N SER A 155 -9.29 -16.64 -29.52
CA SER A 155 -8.54 -15.48 -30.00
C SER A 155 -7.51 -15.81 -31.10
N LYS A 156 -7.25 -17.10 -31.38
CA LYS A 156 -6.29 -17.55 -32.41
C LYS A 156 -6.94 -17.92 -33.74
N SER A 157 -8.24 -17.73 -33.90
CA SER A 157 -9.00 -18.11 -35.12
C SER A 157 -9.38 -16.93 -36.02
N HIS A 158 -8.69 -15.78 -35.93
CA HIS A 158 -8.88 -14.65 -36.84
C HIS A 158 -7.58 -14.24 -37.52
#